data_AF-A0AAJ1TYX7-F1
#
_entry.id   AF-A0AAJ1TYX7-F1
#
_cell.length_a   1.000
_cell.length_b   1.000
_cell.length_c   1.000
_cell.angle_alpha   90.00
_cell.angle_beta   90.00
_cell.angle_gamma   90.00
#
_symmetry.space_group_name_H-M   'P 1'
#
loop_
_entity.id
_entity.type
_entity.pdbx_description
1 polymer ?
#
loop_
_entity_poly.entity_id
_entity_poly.type
_entity_poly.pdbx_seq_one_letter_code
_entity_poly.pdbx_strand_id
1 'polypeptide(L)'
;MSSDAWCDHCDMSLISCPHGAPPPPPPPAPEPKASRVRTSRVADAGTPSTAVRSSVPRASATRVPGTPAPAPVRRSPITKPGRTPQAAYRPYLLSVVAASDGRIEREPALEALGRRMADVLQRDDLAVGPSGELRWRTAAQKERRAMLDAGLLRSGGPGVWELTRAGYDALDAFRAALSASEAESGDAEPGDAEPGDVEPGDAEPPTA
;
A
#
# COMPACT_ATOMS: atom_id res chain seq x y z
N MET A 1 -8.27 38.58 9.48
CA MET A 1 -7.08 37.97 8.85
C MET A 1 -7.35 36.48 8.79
N SER A 2 -8.00 36.04 7.72
CA SER A 2 -8.48 34.66 7.58
C SER A 2 -7.31 33.76 7.23
N SER A 3 -7.09 32.73 8.04
CA SER A 3 -6.17 31.64 7.75
C SER A 3 -6.57 31.02 6.40
N ASP A 4 -5.68 31.10 5.42
CA ASP A 4 -5.83 30.36 4.17
C ASP A 4 -5.98 28.89 4.56
N ALA A 5 -7.13 28.30 4.26
CA ALA A 5 -7.39 26.93 4.61
C ALA A 5 -6.75 26.08 3.50
N TRP A 6 -5.89 25.13 3.86
CA TRP A 6 -5.11 24.32 2.92
C TRP A 6 -5.75 22.95 2.76
N CYS A 7 -5.68 22.37 1.56
CA CYS A 7 -6.21 21.03 1.33
C CYS A 7 -5.13 19.96 1.50
N ASP A 8 -5.23 19.15 2.56
CA ASP A 8 -4.36 17.99 2.83
C ASP A 8 -4.37 16.91 1.73
N HIS A 9 -5.35 16.95 0.82
CA HIS A 9 -5.46 15.97 -0.26
C HIS A 9 -4.62 16.35 -1.49
N CYS A 10 -4.51 17.64 -1.79
CA CYS A 10 -3.88 18.13 -3.02
C CYS A 10 -2.71 19.08 -2.79
N ASP A 11 -2.40 19.45 -1.54
CA ASP A 11 -1.29 20.37 -1.21
C ASP A 11 -1.41 21.72 -1.98
N MET A 12 -2.65 22.14 -2.25
CA MET A 12 -3.00 23.43 -2.84
C MET A 12 -3.88 24.22 -1.85
N SER A 13 -3.91 25.55 -1.99
CA SER A 13 -4.88 26.39 -1.28
C SER A 13 -6.30 25.89 -1.58
N LEU A 14 -7.20 25.90 -0.59
CA LEU A 14 -8.57 25.38 -0.75
C LEU A 14 -9.32 26.07 -1.90
N ILE A 15 -8.97 27.32 -2.23
CA ILE A 15 -9.53 28.10 -3.36
C ILE A 15 -9.17 27.51 -4.73
N SER A 16 -7.96 26.97 -4.88
CA SER A 16 -7.51 26.31 -6.13
C SER A 16 -7.69 24.79 -6.10
N CYS A 17 -8.14 24.23 -4.98
CA CYS A 17 -8.30 22.80 -4.87
C CYS A 17 -9.64 22.35 -5.49
N PRO A 18 -9.65 21.41 -6.45
CA PRO A 18 -10.89 20.85 -7.01
C PRO A 18 -11.75 20.11 -5.97
N HIS A 19 -11.22 19.86 -4.78
CA HIS A 19 -11.91 19.25 -3.64
C HIS A 19 -12.30 20.26 -2.54
N GLY A 20 -12.00 21.55 -2.74
CA GLY A 20 -12.07 22.60 -1.71
C GLY A 20 -13.29 23.52 -1.76
N ALA A 21 -14.22 23.34 -2.70
CA ALA A 21 -15.45 24.13 -2.70
C ALA A 21 -16.26 23.81 -1.43
N PRO A 22 -16.66 24.81 -0.62
CA PRO A 22 -17.63 24.56 0.45
C PRO A 22 -18.90 23.96 -0.15
N PRO A 23 -19.62 23.07 0.57
CA PRO A 23 -20.89 22.57 0.08
C PRO A 23 -21.78 23.77 -0.28
N PRO A 24 -22.48 23.73 -1.43
CA PRO A 24 -23.39 24.82 -1.78
C PRO A 24 -24.35 25.04 -0.61
N PRO A 25 -24.70 26.30 -0.26
CA PRO A 25 -25.64 26.56 0.81
C PRO A 25 -26.92 25.76 0.54
N PRO A 26 -27.56 25.20 1.59
CA PRO A 26 -28.77 24.41 1.40
C PRO A 26 -29.78 25.26 0.61
N PRO A 27 -30.47 24.68 -0.38
CA PRO A 27 -31.47 25.40 -1.13
C PRO A 27 -32.50 26.01 -0.16
N PRO A 28 -33.02 27.21 -0.42
CA PRO A 28 -34.06 27.80 0.43
C PRO A 28 -35.21 26.80 0.56
N ALA A 29 -35.71 26.66 1.79
CA ALA A 29 -36.76 25.70 2.12
C ALA A 29 -37.92 25.82 1.13
N PRO A 30 -38.41 24.72 0.54
CA PRO A 30 -39.52 24.78 -0.39
C PRO A 30 -40.76 25.27 0.36
N GLU A 31 -41.39 26.33 -0.15
CA GLU A 31 -42.70 26.78 0.28
C GLU A 31 -43.71 25.62 0.18
N PRO A 32 -44.62 25.45 1.16
CA PRO A 32 -45.51 24.29 1.22
C PRO A 32 -46.51 24.35 0.06
N LYS A 33 -46.25 23.55 -0.98
CA LYS A 33 -47.21 23.30 -2.04
C LYS A 33 -48.19 22.21 -1.59
N ALA A 34 -49.46 22.58 -1.58
CA ALA A 34 -50.59 21.79 -1.12
C ALA A 34 -50.60 20.36 -1.69
N SER A 35 -50.88 19.40 -0.80
CA SER A 35 -51.06 17.98 -1.07
C SER A 35 -52.01 17.74 -2.23
N ARG A 36 -51.49 17.19 -3.34
CA ARG A 36 -52.34 16.62 -4.38
C ARG A 36 -52.69 15.18 -4.01
N VAL A 37 -53.97 15.00 -3.69
CA VAL A 37 -54.66 13.73 -3.43
C VAL A 37 -54.37 12.72 -4.55
N ARG A 38 -53.82 11.55 -4.19
CA ARG A 38 -53.78 10.37 -5.06
C ARG A 38 -55.17 9.74 -5.09
N THR A 39 -55.82 9.78 -6.24
CA THR A 39 -56.98 8.94 -6.53
C THR A 39 -56.50 7.56 -6.98
N SER A 40 -56.91 6.54 -6.23
CA SER A 40 -56.73 5.13 -6.59
C SER A 40 -57.56 4.82 -7.84
N ARG A 41 -56.99 4.09 -8.80
CA ARG A 41 -57.79 3.35 -9.78
C ARG A 41 -57.40 1.87 -9.76
N VAL A 42 -58.46 1.08 -9.66
CA VAL A 42 -58.60 -0.37 -9.58
C VAL A 42 -58.17 -1.10 -10.86
N ALA A 43 -57.91 -2.39 -10.66
CA ALA A 43 -57.34 -3.39 -11.56
C ALA A 43 -58.20 -3.79 -12.77
N ASP A 44 -57.55 -4.40 -13.77
CA ASP A 44 -58.02 -5.56 -14.56
C ASP A 44 -56.78 -6.24 -15.19
N ALA A 45 -56.35 -7.42 -14.71
CA ALA A 45 -56.62 -8.77 -15.20
C ALA A 45 -55.83 -9.16 -16.48
N GLY A 46 -55.00 -10.21 -16.39
CA GLY A 46 -54.47 -10.90 -17.58
C GLY A 46 -53.08 -11.55 -17.50
N THR A 47 -52.99 -12.70 -16.82
CA THR A 47 -52.19 -13.89 -17.23
C THR A 47 -50.71 -14.00 -16.76
N PRO A 48 -50.24 -15.20 -16.33
CA PRO A 48 -49.25 -15.33 -15.25
C PRO A 48 -47.79 -15.57 -15.67
N SER A 49 -46.90 -15.16 -14.75
CA SER A 49 -45.46 -15.37 -14.76
C SER A 49 -45.09 -16.72 -14.14
N THR A 50 -44.40 -17.57 -14.91
CA THR A 50 -43.70 -18.76 -14.38
C THR A 50 -42.47 -18.32 -13.59
N ALA A 51 -42.61 -18.28 -12.26
CA ALA A 51 -41.49 -18.17 -11.33
C ALA A 51 -41.53 -19.35 -10.36
N VAL A 52 -40.68 -20.36 -10.61
CA VAL A 52 -40.44 -21.45 -9.67
C VAL A 52 -39.54 -20.92 -8.56
N ARG A 53 -40.13 -20.77 -7.38
CA ARG A 53 -39.45 -20.58 -6.11
C ARG A 53 -39.02 -21.97 -5.59
N SER A 54 -37.80 -22.09 -5.10
CA SER A 54 -37.42 -23.16 -4.18
C SER A 54 -36.63 -22.55 -3.04
N SER A 55 -37.35 -22.29 -1.96
CA SER A 55 -36.82 -21.97 -0.64
C SER A 55 -36.53 -23.29 0.08
N VAL A 56 -35.27 -23.55 0.42
CA VAL A 56 -34.90 -24.59 1.39
C VAL A 56 -34.66 -23.94 2.76
N PRO A 57 -35.18 -24.53 3.85
CA PRO A 57 -35.13 -23.93 5.17
C PRO A 57 -33.74 -24.04 5.82
N ARG A 58 -33.38 -22.96 6.52
CA ARG A 58 -32.20 -22.78 7.37
C ARG A 58 -32.26 -23.73 8.57
N ALA A 59 -31.32 -24.68 8.65
CA ALA A 59 -31.08 -25.45 9.86
C ALA A 59 -30.28 -24.60 10.86
N SER A 60 -30.89 -24.33 12.02
CA SER A 60 -30.24 -23.73 13.18
C SER A 60 -29.38 -24.76 13.88
N ALA A 61 -28.05 -24.60 13.80
CA ALA A 61 -27.11 -25.33 14.65
C ALA A 61 -26.79 -24.50 15.90
N THR A 62 -27.16 -25.03 17.06
CA THR A 62 -26.81 -24.59 18.40
C THR A 62 -25.30 -24.39 18.53
N ARG A 63 -24.85 -23.15 18.76
CA ARG A 63 -23.44 -22.85 19.09
C ARG A 63 -23.21 -22.97 20.59
N VAL A 64 -22.21 -23.77 20.95
CA VAL A 64 -21.60 -23.81 22.27
C VAL A 64 -20.69 -22.57 22.43
N PRO A 65 -20.78 -21.79 23.52
CA PRO A 65 -19.86 -20.69 23.78
C PRO A 65 -18.61 -21.22 24.50
N GLY A 66 -17.39 -20.93 24.00
CA GLY A 66 -16.18 -21.25 24.76
C GLY A 66 -14.81 -21.20 24.08
N THR A 67 -14.70 -21.14 22.75
CA THR A 67 -13.37 -21.11 22.09
C THR A 67 -13.19 -19.82 21.29
N PRO A 68 -12.22 -18.94 21.61
CA PRO A 68 -11.89 -17.81 20.75
C PRO A 68 -11.31 -18.34 19.44
N ALA A 69 -12.04 -18.11 18.36
CA ALA A 69 -11.58 -18.41 17.01
C ALA A 69 -10.34 -17.54 16.69
N PRO A 70 -9.28 -18.10 16.08
CA PRO A 70 -8.13 -17.30 15.68
C PRO A 70 -8.58 -16.20 14.71
N ALA A 71 -8.08 -14.98 14.94
CA ALA A 71 -8.39 -13.82 14.12
C ALA A 71 -8.14 -14.14 12.63
N PRO A 72 -9.05 -13.78 11.71
CA PRO A 72 -8.84 -14.05 10.30
C PRO A 72 -7.61 -13.27 9.82
N VAL A 73 -6.58 -13.99 9.39
CA VAL A 73 -5.43 -13.43 8.68
C VAL A 73 -5.99 -12.71 7.45
N ARG A 74 -6.00 -11.38 7.47
CA ARG A 74 -6.48 -10.56 6.35
C ARG A 74 -5.59 -10.87 5.16
N ARG A 75 -6.13 -11.57 4.16
CA ARG A 75 -5.47 -11.71 2.86
C ARG A 75 -5.25 -10.32 2.29
N SER A 76 -4.02 -10.01 1.93
CA SER A 76 -3.66 -8.75 1.27
C SER A 76 -4.56 -8.53 0.05
N PRO A 77 -4.97 -7.29 -0.25
CA PRO A 77 -5.75 -7.00 -1.45
C PRO A 77 -5.03 -7.57 -2.67
N ILE A 78 -5.75 -8.34 -3.50
CA ILE A 78 -5.25 -8.83 -4.79
C ILE A 78 -4.85 -7.59 -5.60
N THR A 79 -3.55 -7.34 -5.68
CA THR A 79 -3.00 -6.43 -6.68
C THR A 79 -3.27 -7.05 -8.05
N LYS A 80 -3.59 -6.21 -9.04
CA LYS A 80 -3.68 -6.69 -10.42
C LYS A 80 -2.34 -7.35 -10.76
N PRO A 81 -2.33 -8.60 -11.28
CA PRO A 81 -1.10 -9.25 -11.66
C PRO A 81 -0.34 -8.34 -12.64
N GLY A 82 0.93 -8.06 -12.35
CA GLY A 82 1.77 -7.17 -13.16
C GLY A 82 2.01 -5.77 -12.59
N ARG A 83 1.57 -5.45 -11.37
CA ARG A 83 1.90 -4.18 -10.68
C ARG A 83 2.57 -4.37 -9.34
N THR A 84 3.50 -3.46 -9.06
CA THR A 84 4.15 -3.36 -7.75
C THR A 84 3.09 -3.10 -6.68
N PRO A 85 3.02 -3.93 -5.62
CA PRO A 85 2.09 -3.68 -4.52
C PRO A 85 2.34 -2.33 -3.86
N GLN A 86 1.27 -1.64 -3.46
CA GLN A 86 1.38 -0.33 -2.82
C GLN A 86 2.30 -0.35 -1.57
N ALA A 87 2.15 -1.38 -0.73
CA ALA A 87 2.97 -1.53 0.47
C ALA A 87 4.47 -1.75 0.16
N ALA A 88 4.81 -2.23 -1.04
CA ALA A 88 6.21 -2.44 -1.44
C ALA A 88 6.95 -1.11 -1.61
N TYR A 89 6.27 0.01 -1.87
CA TYR A 89 6.89 1.33 -1.97
C TYR A 89 7.36 1.89 -0.61
N ARG A 90 6.76 1.44 0.49
CA ARG A 90 7.01 1.99 1.84
C ARG A 90 8.48 1.94 2.27
N PRO A 91 9.17 0.80 2.28
CA PRO A 91 10.57 0.75 2.72
C PRO A 91 11.47 1.65 1.85
N TYR A 92 11.22 1.70 0.54
CA TYR A 92 11.99 2.56 -0.37
C TYR A 92 11.70 4.05 -0.11
N LEU A 93 10.45 4.44 0.10
CA LEU A 93 10.08 5.82 0.46
C LEU A 93 10.74 6.26 1.77
N LEU A 94 10.64 5.45 2.83
CA LEU A 94 11.30 5.74 4.11
C LEU A 94 12.81 5.93 3.92
N SER A 95 13.44 5.04 3.14
CA SER A 95 14.87 5.11 2.89
C SER A 95 15.31 6.33 2.08
N VAL A 96 14.47 6.81 1.16
CA VAL A 96 14.72 8.03 0.37
C VAL A 96 14.67 9.26 1.27
N VAL A 97 13.64 9.38 2.11
CA VAL A 97 13.51 10.51 3.04
C VAL A 97 14.65 10.50 4.07
N ALA A 98 15.02 9.32 4.59
CA ALA A 98 16.12 9.17 5.55
C ALA A 98 17.47 9.57 4.94
N ALA A 99 17.70 9.28 3.65
CA ALA A 99 18.92 9.68 2.95
C ALA A 99 19.03 11.20 2.72
N SER A 100 17.96 11.95 2.96
CA SER A 100 17.92 13.42 2.91
C SER A 100 17.74 14.01 4.31
N ASP A 101 18.48 13.49 5.28
CA ASP A 101 18.45 13.92 6.69
C ASP A 101 17.04 13.91 7.33
N GLY A 102 16.16 13.06 6.81
CA GLY A 102 14.79 12.94 7.29
C GLY A 102 13.81 13.93 6.69
N ARG A 103 14.21 14.79 5.75
CA ARG A 103 13.33 15.81 5.15
C ARG A 103 13.62 16.00 3.67
N ILE A 104 12.60 15.86 2.82
CA ILE A 104 12.75 16.01 1.37
C ILE A 104 11.48 16.55 0.72
N GLU A 105 11.63 17.32 -0.35
CA GLU A 105 10.50 17.75 -1.18
C GLU A 105 9.94 16.61 -2.03
N ARG A 106 8.66 16.69 -2.40
CA ARG A 106 7.94 15.65 -3.13
C ARG A 106 8.62 15.24 -4.44
N GLU A 107 8.95 16.20 -5.30
CA GLU A 107 9.52 15.91 -6.62
C GLU A 107 10.88 15.20 -6.53
N PRO A 108 11.88 15.70 -5.78
CA PRO A 108 13.14 14.97 -5.63
C PRO A 108 12.97 13.64 -4.91
N ALA A 109 12.00 13.50 -3.98
CA ALA A 109 11.70 12.23 -3.35
C ALA A 109 11.17 11.20 -4.35
N LEU A 110 10.23 11.59 -5.22
CA LEU A 110 9.70 10.72 -6.27
C LEU A 110 10.79 10.37 -7.29
N GLU A 111 11.65 11.31 -7.68
CA GLU A 111 12.77 11.03 -8.59
C GLU A 111 13.77 10.02 -8.00
N ALA A 112 14.19 10.23 -6.75
CA ALA A 112 15.08 9.33 -6.04
C ALA A 112 14.44 7.93 -5.84
N LEU A 113 13.14 7.89 -5.54
CA LEU A 113 12.37 6.64 -5.44
C LEU A 113 12.35 5.90 -6.78
N GLY A 114 12.07 6.59 -7.88
CA GLY A 114 12.02 6.00 -9.22
C GLY A 114 13.34 5.37 -9.62
N ARG A 115 14.48 6.04 -9.32
CA ARG A 115 15.82 5.48 -9.53
C ARG A 115 16.07 4.24 -8.68
N ARG A 116 15.70 4.30 -7.39
CA ARG A 116 15.94 3.20 -6.43
C ARG A 116 15.09 1.96 -6.72
N MET A 117 13.89 2.14 -7.27
CA MET A 117 12.97 1.03 -7.58
C MET A 117 13.04 0.60 -9.05
N ALA A 118 13.97 1.12 -9.86
CA ALA A 118 14.01 0.86 -11.31
C ALA A 118 13.97 -0.64 -11.65
N ASP A 119 14.66 -1.47 -10.87
CA ASP A 119 14.74 -2.92 -11.07
C ASP A 119 13.57 -3.70 -10.44
N VAL A 120 12.76 -3.05 -9.61
CA VAL A 120 11.64 -3.66 -8.86
C VAL A 120 10.30 -3.35 -9.53
N LEU A 121 10.19 -2.17 -10.16
CA LEU A 121 8.99 -1.71 -10.82
C LEU A 121 8.59 -2.69 -11.94
N GLN A 122 7.31 -3.05 -11.95
CA GLN A 122 6.78 -3.94 -12.96
C GLN A 122 6.49 -3.16 -14.24
N ARG A 123 6.38 -3.90 -15.37
CA ARG A 123 6.12 -3.31 -16.69
C ARG A 123 4.91 -2.36 -16.71
N ASP A 124 3.81 -2.73 -16.04
CA ASP A 124 2.60 -1.90 -16.00
C ASP A 124 2.78 -0.62 -15.18
N ASP A 125 3.72 -0.59 -14.24
CA ASP A 125 3.97 0.57 -13.39
C ASP A 125 4.63 1.71 -14.18
N LEU A 126 5.38 1.36 -15.23
CA LEU A 126 6.04 2.28 -16.16
C LEU A 126 5.09 2.85 -17.22
N ALA A 127 3.85 2.36 -17.31
CA ALA A 127 2.88 2.89 -18.26
C ALA A 127 2.35 4.26 -17.82
N VAL A 128 2.10 5.14 -18.78
CA VAL A 128 1.42 6.43 -18.56
C VAL A 128 -0.08 6.19 -18.38
N GLY A 129 -0.65 6.77 -17.32
CA GLY A 129 -2.08 6.70 -17.04
C GLY A 129 -2.91 7.71 -17.85
N PRO A 130 -4.25 7.69 -17.72
CA PRO A 130 -5.13 8.68 -18.35
C PRO A 130 -4.84 10.12 -17.93
N SER A 131 -4.23 10.33 -16.76
CA SER A 131 -3.81 11.65 -16.26
C SER A 131 -2.53 12.19 -16.90
N GLY A 132 -1.86 11.41 -17.76
CA GLY A 132 -0.55 11.77 -18.31
C GLY A 132 0.63 11.49 -17.37
N GLU A 133 0.38 11.00 -16.15
CA GLU A 133 1.43 10.65 -15.19
C GLU A 133 1.77 9.14 -15.26
N LEU A 134 3.02 8.78 -14.95
CA LEU A 134 3.44 7.39 -14.78
C LEU A 134 2.68 6.74 -13.61
N ARG A 135 2.15 5.54 -13.83
CA ARG A 135 1.32 4.83 -12.85
C ARG A 135 2.03 4.61 -11.51
N TRP A 136 3.33 4.35 -11.51
CA TRP A 136 4.11 4.16 -10.29
C TRP A 136 4.16 5.43 -9.42
N ARG A 137 4.16 6.62 -10.01
CA ARG A 137 4.16 7.88 -9.24
C ARG A 137 2.85 8.05 -8.48
N THR A 138 1.73 7.79 -9.13
CA THR A 138 0.43 7.80 -8.47
C THR A 138 0.33 6.74 -7.38
N ALA A 139 0.92 5.55 -7.58
CA ALA A 139 0.97 4.50 -6.56
C ALA A 139 1.85 4.89 -5.35
N ALA A 140 3.03 5.48 -5.60
CA ALA A 140 3.92 5.98 -4.55
C ALA A 140 3.25 7.10 -3.74
N GLN A 141 2.52 8.02 -4.38
CA GLN A 141 1.77 9.07 -3.69
C GLN A 141 0.66 8.50 -2.80
N LYS A 142 -0.01 7.43 -3.24
CA LYS A 142 -0.98 6.71 -2.38
C LYS A 142 -0.30 6.10 -1.17
N GLU A 143 0.88 5.51 -1.33
CA GLU A 143 1.63 4.98 -0.19
C GLU A 143 2.08 6.10 0.75
N ARG A 144 2.57 7.23 0.24
CA ARG A 144 2.86 8.42 1.06
C ARG A 144 1.65 8.85 1.88
N ARG A 145 0.44 8.86 1.30
CA ARG A 145 -0.78 9.15 2.06
C ARG A 145 -1.01 8.13 3.17
N ALA A 146 -0.90 6.84 2.87
CA ALA A 146 -1.03 5.79 3.88
C ALA A 146 0.02 5.91 4.99
N MET A 147 1.23 6.37 4.68
CA MET A 147 2.31 6.62 5.65
C MET A 147 2.04 7.85 6.53
N LEU A 148 1.44 8.91 5.98
CA LEU A 148 0.96 10.05 6.76
C LEU A 148 -0.15 9.64 7.72
N ASP A 149 -1.13 8.87 7.23
CA ASP A 149 -2.24 8.37 8.05
C ASP A 149 -1.75 7.39 9.13
N ALA A 150 -0.69 6.63 8.86
CA ALA A 150 -0.04 5.74 9.82
C ALA A 150 0.96 6.46 10.76
N GLY A 151 1.21 7.77 10.58
CA GLY A 151 2.14 8.54 11.40
C GLY A 151 3.62 8.22 11.17
N LEU A 152 3.98 7.56 10.07
CA LEU A 152 5.37 7.27 9.68
C LEU A 152 6.05 8.49 9.03
N LEU A 153 5.25 9.32 8.37
CA LEU A 153 5.65 10.62 7.84
C LEU A 153 4.79 11.71 8.47
N ARG A 154 5.28 12.94 8.43
CA ARG A 154 4.50 14.15 8.67
C ARG A 154 4.71 15.15 7.55
N SER A 155 3.82 16.14 7.46
CA SER A 155 4.01 17.30 6.59
C SER A 155 5.01 18.26 7.22
N GLY A 156 6.12 18.52 6.52
CA GLY A 156 7.15 19.48 6.93
C GLY A 156 6.97 20.88 6.31
N GLY A 157 5.80 21.14 5.73
CA GLY A 157 5.47 22.27 4.87
C GLY A 157 4.91 21.82 3.51
N PRO A 158 4.45 22.76 2.66
CA PRO A 158 3.85 22.44 1.37
C PRO A 158 4.77 21.57 0.51
N GLY A 159 4.32 20.36 0.16
CA GLY A 159 5.11 19.42 -0.63
C GLY A 159 6.37 18.87 0.05
N VAL A 160 6.61 19.16 1.34
CA VAL A 160 7.78 18.64 2.09
C VAL A 160 7.37 17.45 2.95
N TRP A 161 8.12 16.37 2.81
CA TRP A 161 7.92 15.13 3.57
C TRP A 161 8.99 15.03 4.63
N GLU A 162 8.56 14.73 5.85
CA GLU A 162 9.47 14.60 6.98
C GLU A 162 9.21 13.28 7.71
N LEU A 163 10.30 12.59 8.05
CA LEU A 163 10.25 11.36 8.83
C LEU A 163 9.88 11.64 10.28
N THR A 164 9.00 10.81 10.82
CA THR A 164 8.76 10.76 12.26
C THR A 164 9.69 9.72 12.90
N ARG A 165 9.74 9.71 14.24
CA ARG A 165 10.43 8.65 14.97
C ARG A 165 9.92 7.26 14.60
N ALA A 166 8.59 7.08 14.51
CA ALA A 166 7.98 5.83 14.08
C ALA A 166 8.38 5.43 12.64
N GLY A 167 8.61 6.42 11.77
CA GLY A 167 9.15 6.18 10.43
C GLY A 167 10.58 5.63 10.44
N TYR A 168 11.45 6.18 11.30
CA TYR A 168 12.81 5.66 11.50
C TYR A 168 12.79 4.24 12.09
N ASP A 169 12.00 4.02 13.14
CA ASP A 169 11.85 2.71 13.77
C ASP A 169 11.36 1.65 12.76
N ALA A 170 10.41 2.01 11.88
CA ALA A 170 9.92 1.14 10.83
C ALA A 170 10.98 0.83 9.75
N LEU A 171 11.82 1.80 9.41
CA LEU A 171 12.92 1.61 8.45
C LEU A 171 14.00 0.69 9.03
N ASP A 172 14.36 0.87 10.29
CA ASP A 172 15.37 0.04 10.95
C ASP A 172 14.86 -1.39 11.16
N ALA A 173 13.59 -1.57 11.53
CA ALA A 173 12.97 -2.89 11.59
C ALA A 173 13.01 -3.60 10.23
N PHE A 174 12.76 -2.88 9.12
CA PHE A 174 12.86 -3.45 7.78
C PHE A 174 14.30 -3.84 7.41
N ARG A 175 15.28 -2.97 7.71
CA ARG A 175 16.71 -3.26 7.47
C ARG A 175 17.19 -4.46 8.29
N ALA A 176 16.77 -4.56 9.54
CA ALA A 176 17.07 -5.70 10.39
C ALA A 176 16.46 -6.99 9.82
N ALA A 177 15.22 -6.94 9.33
CA ALA A 177 14.57 -8.09 8.68
C ALA A 177 15.30 -8.55 7.41
N LEU A 178 15.77 -7.61 6.57
CA LEU A 178 16.59 -7.94 5.40
C LEU A 178 17.91 -8.60 5.81
N SER A 179 18.64 -8.00 6.75
CA SER A 179 19.92 -8.55 7.24
C SER A 179 19.74 -9.96 7.86
N ALA A 180 18.63 -10.21 8.56
CA ALA A 180 18.30 -11.53 9.08
C ALA A 180 18.07 -12.56 7.96
N SER A 181 17.39 -12.17 6.87
CA SER A 181 17.13 -13.07 5.73
C SER A 181 18.40 -13.41 4.93
N GLU A 182 19.37 -12.50 4.87
CA GLU A 182 20.66 -12.73 4.22
C GLU A 182 21.56 -13.66 5.05
N ALA A 183 21.55 -13.49 6.38
CA ALA A 183 22.33 -14.35 7.29
C ALA A 183 21.86 -15.81 7.28
N GLU A 184 20.57 -16.06 7.08
CA GLU A 184 20.01 -17.42 7.01
C GLU A 184 20.27 -18.10 5.65
N SER A 185 20.52 -17.31 4.59
CA SER A 185 20.85 -17.80 3.25
C SER A 185 22.36 -18.01 3.03
N GLY A 186 23.17 -17.75 4.05
CA GLY A 186 24.59 -18.06 4.07
C GLY A 186 24.80 -19.57 4.12
N ASP A 187 24.72 -20.20 2.95
CA ASP A 187 25.22 -21.54 2.66
C ASP A 187 26.68 -21.60 3.11
N ALA A 188 26.88 -22.17 4.30
CA ALA A 188 28.19 -22.57 4.76
C ALA A 188 28.65 -23.67 3.81
N GLU A 189 29.39 -23.29 2.77
CA GLU A 189 30.12 -24.24 1.94
C GLU A 189 30.99 -25.08 2.90
N PRO A 190 30.72 -26.37 3.11
CA PRO A 190 31.63 -27.21 3.87
C PRO A 190 32.85 -27.35 2.98
N GLY A 191 33.91 -26.64 3.34
CA GLY A 191 35.17 -26.67 2.62
C GLY A 191 35.52 -28.10 2.26
N ASP A 192 35.55 -28.36 0.96
CA ASP A 192 36.15 -29.55 0.38
C ASP A 192 37.64 -29.46 0.71
N ALA A 193 37.98 -29.97 1.89
CA ALA A 193 39.34 -30.13 2.33
C ALA A 193 39.95 -31.21 1.45
N GLU A 194 40.60 -30.79 0.37
CA GLU A 194 41.46 -31.65 -0.43
C GLU A 194 42.47 -32.32 0.51
N PRO A 195 42.45 -33.66 0.67
CA PRO A 195 43.48 -34.34 1.42
C PRO A 195 44.77 -34.26 0.60
N GLY A 196 45.73 -33.48 1.09
CA GLY A 196 47.05 -33.37 0.51
C GLY A 196 47.67 -34.75 0.26
N ASP A 197 48.01 -34.97 -1.01
CA ASP A 197 48.81 -36.09 -1.47
C ASP A 197 50.19 -36.00 -0.79
N VAL A 198 50.41 -36.87 0.21
CA VAL A 198 51.70 -37.03 0.86
C VAL A 198 52.55 -37.98 0.03
N GLU A 199 53.40 -37.40 -0.81
CA GLU A 199 54.41 -38.11 -1.58
C GLU A 199 55.39 -38.83 -0.62
N PRO A 200 55.54 -40.17 -0.67
CA PRO A 200 56.46 -40.89 0.18
C PRO A 200 57.89 -40.86 -0.40
N GLY A 201 58.85 -40.57 0.48
CA GLY A 201 60.23 -40.22 0.16
C GLY A 201 61.03 -41.20 -0.70
N ASP A 202 61.97 -40.62 -1.44
CA ASP A 202 63.13 -41.31 -2.00
C ASP A 202 64.33 -41.06 -1.08
N ALA A 203 64.81 -42.13 -0.45
CA ALA A 203 65.98 -42.14 0.41
C ALA A 203 67.19 -42.60 -0.41
N GLU A 204 68.12 -41.71 -0.69
CA GLU A 204 69.44 -42.11 -1.21
C GLU A 204 70.32 -42.69 -0.08
N PRO A 205 71.00 -43.84 -0.29
CA PRO A 205 71.99 -44.35 0.64
C PRO A 205 73.37 -43.72 0.39
N PRO A 206 74.23 -43.57 1.43
CA PRO A 206 75.59 -43.10 1.24
C PRO A 206 76.50 -44.21 0.70
N THR A 207 77.18 -43.95 -0.41
CA THR A 207 78.31 -44.77 -0.90
C THR A 207 79.55 -44.56 -0.03
N ALA A 208 80.19 -45.68 0.32
CA ALA A 208 81.41 -45.79 1.12
C ALA A 208 82.67 -45.24 0.45
#